data_AF-A0A7J2KJK7-F1
#
_entry.id   AF-A0A7J2KJK7-F1
#
_cell.length_a   1.000
_cell.length_b   1.000
_cell.length_c   1.000
_cell.angle_alpha   90.00
_cell.angle_beta   90.00
_cell.angle_gamma   90.00
#
_symmetry.space_group_name_H-M   'P 1'
#
loop_
_entity.id
_entity.type
_entity.pdbx_description
1 polymer ?
#
loop_
_entity_poly.entity_id
_entity_poly.type
_entity_poly.pdbx_seq_one_letter_code
_entity_poly.pdbx_strand_id
1 'polypeptide(L)' 'GSAKLFFEFAPRMRLRYPRGHLWSRGKFASSVGFVQLDKVTEYVRNQSEHHETTFLG' A
#
# COMPACT_ATOMS: atom_id res chain seq x y z
N GLY A 1 8.33 -18.71 -3.58
CA GLY A 1 7.47 -17.88 -4.46
C GLY A 1 6.05 -18.40 -4.39
N SER A 2 5.07 -17.52 -4.14
CA SER A 2 3.66 -17.91 -3.94
C SER A 2 3.07 -18.72 -5.10
N ALA A 3 3.53 -18.49 -6.32
CA ALA A 3 3.13 -19.24 -7.50
C ALA A 3 3.44 -20.76 -7.40
N LYS A 4 4.58 -21.13 -6.82
CA LYS A 4 4.97 -22.55 -6.65
C LYS A 4 3.97 -23.28 -5.76
N LEU A 5 3.69 -22.72 -4.59
CA LEU A 5 2.75 -23.28 -3.62
C LEU A 5 1.35 -23.41 -4.23
N PHE A 6 0.89 -22.40 -4.98
CA PHE A 6 -0.41 -22.46 -5.64
C PHE A 6 -0.55 -23.67 -6.59
N PHE A 7 0.45 -23.94 -7.43
CA PHE A 7 0.41 -25.08 -8.36
C PHE A 7 0.65 -26.44 -7.68
N GLU A 8 1.20 -26.47 -6.46
CA GLU A 8 1.31 -27.69 -5.65
C GLU A 8 -0.06 -28.09 -5.08
N PHE A 9 -0.81 -27.13 -4.53
CA PHE A 9 -2.13 -27.40 -3.93
C PHE A 9 -3.28 -27.42 -4.96
N ALA A 10 -3.10 -26.82 -6.13
CA ALA A 10 -4.09 -26.79 -7.21
C ALA A 10 -3.50 -27.30 -8.55
N PRO A 11 -3.15 -28.60 -8.66
CA PRO A 11 -2.45 -29.13 -9.83
C PRO A 11 -3.24 -28.97 -11.14
N ARG A 12 -4.58 -29.01 -11.07
CA ARG A 12 -5.47 -28.79 -12.23
C ARG A 12 -5.33 -27.39 -12.84
N MET A 13 -4.82 -26.41 -12.11
CA MET A 13 -4.60 -25.06 -12.63
C MET A 13 -3.48 -25.00 -13.67
N ARG A 14 -2.61 -26.01 -13.77
CA ARG A 14 -1.61 -26.11 -14.85
C ARG A 14 -2.24 -26.22 -16.24
N LEU A 15 -3.48 -26.72 -16.34
CA LEU A 15 -4.21 -26.78 -17.61
C LEU A 15 -4.57 -25.39 -18.13
N ARG A 16 -4.88 -24.46 -17.22
CA ARG A 16 -5.21 -23.06 -17.54
C ARG A 16 -3.97 -22.19 -17.72
N TYR A 17 -2.88 -22.55 -17.04
CA TYR A 17 -1.61 -21.84 -17.07
C TYR A 17 -0.49 -22.76 -17.61
N PRO A 18 -0.47 -23.08 -18.92
CA PRO A 18 0.48 -24.03 -19.49
C PRO A 18 1.94 -23.58 -19.37
N ARG A 19 2.20 -22.26 -19.25
CA ARG A 19 3.54 -21.72 -18.97
C ARG A 19 3.89 -21.64 -17.49
N GLY A 20 3.00 -22.03 -16.57
CA GLY A 20 3.24 -22.02 -15.12
C GLY A 20 3.44 -20.65 -14.48
N HIS A 21 3.12 -19.56 -15.18
CA HIS A 21 3.23 -18.19 -14.65
C HIS A 21 1.90 -17.80 -14.00
N LEU A 22 1.89 -17.71 -12.67
CA LEU A 22 0.71 -17.24 -11.93
C LEU A 22 0.56 -15.72 -11.94
N TRP A 23 1.70 -15.01 -11.82
CA TRP A 23 1.73 -13.56 -11.76
C TRP A 23 2.35 -12.97 -13.02
N SER A 24 1.90 -11.77 -13.39
CA SER A 24 2.57 -11.00 -14.42
C SER A 24 3.97 -10.58 -13.93
N ARG A 25 4.86 -10.24 -14.87
CA ARG A 25 6.20 -9.75 -14.51
C ARG A 25 6.17 -8.37 -13.84
N GLY A 26 5.11 -7.60 -14.07
CA GLY A 26 4.93 -6.26 -13.50
C GLY A 26 4.45 -6.31 -12.06
N LYS A 27 4.98 -5.41 -11.24
CA LYS A 27 4.50 -5.15 -9.88
C LYS A 27 4.28 -3.66 -9.73
N PHE A 28 3.13 -3.26 -9.19
CA PHE A 28 2.89 -1.91 -8.73
C PHE A 28 3.10 -1.85 -7.22
N ALA A 29 3.87 -0.88 -6.77
CA ALA A 29 4.06 -0.59 -5.36
C ALA A 29 4.02 0.94 -5.19
N SER A 30 3.22 1.41 -4.24
CA SER A 30 3.16 2.82 -3.85
C SER A 30 3.30 2.91 -2.34
N SER A 31 3.91 3.99 -1.85
CA SER A 31 4.05 4.23 -0.43
C SER A 31 2.73 4.73 0.16
N VAL A 32 2.34 4.21 1.32
CA VAL A 32 1.12 4.63 2.02
C VAL A 32 1.28 6.02 2.64
N GLY A 33 2.53 6.45 2.90
CA GLY A 33 2.84 7.72 3.59
C GLY A 33 2.50 8.98 2.80
N PHE A 34 2.37 8.92 1.46
CA PHE A 34 2.03 10.10 0.66
C PHE A 34 0.58 10.57 0.91
N VAL A 35 -0.35 9.66 1.18
CA VAL A 35 -1.75 10.01 1.51
C VAL A 35 -1.88 10.57 2.94
N GLN A 36 -0.91 10.25 3.81
CA GLN A 36 -0.91 10.69 5.21
C GLN A 36 -0.21 12.02 5.42
N LEU A 37 0.71 12.44 4.54
CA LEU A 37 1.42 13.71 4.70
C LEU A 37 0.47 14.90 4.60
N ASP A 38 -0.44 14.89 3.63
CA ASP A 38 -1.44 15.95 3.46
C ASP A 38 -2.40 16.00 4.65
N LYS A 39 -2.83 14.83 5.14
CA LYS A 39 -3.71 14.72 6.30
C LYS A 39 -3.05 15.17 7.60
N VAL A 40 -1.77 14.85 7.78
CA VAL A 40 -0.98 15.32 8.94
C VAL A 40 -0.74 16.82 8.84
N THR A 41 -0.46 17.35 7.64
CA THR A 41 -0.28 18.79 7.42
C THR A 41 -1.56 19.58 7.70
N GLU A 42 -2.70 19.09 7.21
CA GLU A 42 -4.03 19.65 7.50
C GLU A 42 -4.35 19.62 8.99
N TYR A 43 -4.05 18.50 9.66
CA TYR A 43 -4.24 18.34 11.10
C TYR A 43 -3.42 19.35 11.91
N VAL A 44 -2.12 19.48 11.64
CA VAL A 44 -1.24 20.43 12.35
C VAL A 44 -1.67 21.89 12.10
N ARG A 45 -2.03 22.23 10.86
CA ARG A 45 -2.47 23.59 10.51
C ARG A 45 -3.74 24.01 11.25
N ASN A 46 -4.74 23.15 11.28
CA ASN A 46 -5.99 23.43 11.98
C ASN A 46 -5.79 23.42 13.51
N GLN A 47 -4.80 22.67 14.00
CA GLN A 47 -4.47 22.66 15.42
C GLN A 47 -3.75 23.94 15.89
N SER A 48 -3.00 24.62 15.02
CA SER A 48 -2.47 25.97 15.27
C SER A 48 -3.55 27.06 15.26
N GLU A 49 -4.66 26.87 14.55
CA GLU A 49 -5.79 27.81 14.54
C GLU A 49 -6.70 27.62 15.77
N HIS A 50 -6.83 26.39 16.27
CA HIS A 50 -7.68 26.07 17.42
C HIS A 50 -7.00 26.21 18.80
N HIS A 51 -5.67 26.15 18.86
CA HIS A 51 -4.92 26.48 20.08
C HIS A 51 -4.33 27.88 19.92
N GLU A 52 -5.02 28.91 20.45
CA GLU A 52 -4.40 30.21 20.76
C GLU A 52 -3.21 29.95 21.69
N THR A 53 -2.05 29.67 21.08
CA THR A 53 -0.80 29.61 21.82
C THR A 53 -0.41 31.06 22.02
N THR A 54 -0.98 31.69 23.05
CA THR A 54 -0.51 32.99 23.54
C THR A 54 0.94 32.78 23.98
N PHE A 55 1.87 33.03 23.06
CA PHE A 55 3.25 33.28 23.45
C PHE A 55 3.25 34.62 24.18
N LEU A 56 3.18 34.57 25.51
CA LEU A 56 3.53 35.69 26.37
C LEU A 56 5.03 35.91 26.20
N GLY A 57 5.37 36.94 25.41
CA GLY A 57 6.70 37.55 25.41
C GLY A 57 6.96 38.33 26.69
#